data_AF-A0A944H5A2-F1
#
_entry.id   AF-A0A944H5A2-F1
#
_cell.length_a   1.000
_cell.length_b   1.000
_cell.length_c   1.000
_cell.angle_alpha   90.00
_cell.angle_beta   90.00
_cell.angle_gamma   90.00
#
_symmetry.space_group_name_H-M   'P 1'
#
loop_
_entity.id
_entity.type
_entity.pdbx_description
1 polymer ?
#
loop_
_entity_poly.entity_id
_entity_poly.type
_entity_poly.pdbx_seq_one_letter_code
_entity_poly.pdbx_strand_id
1 'polypeptide(L)'
;MCIRDRLQTDQDNAIIFEQETDSHGHDNQSYFLSLAKKINKGLLKIGYEYCPAEMMASNPKWCLSISQWEQHVRQWISSPGKNEILLSSIFFDFSPVYGDSALTDQLTDTIFKTLEKHPVFTTHLAAGALQSPPPSGFFRTFLVEQNGLNKDSFDLKRRTLMPLTDAARVLTLSQHIRGINNTAARFEKLADLEPNNKEIYLACSYAIKALLKFRTKQGLLHNDSGRYIDLNSLSKEERVKLKRTFKTIKEIQELINIRFKVSQLL
;
A
#
# COMPACT_ATOMS: atom_id res chain seq x y z
N MET A 1 5.74 -11.05 -8.58
CA MET A 1 4.94 -9.89 -8.14
C MET A 1 5.68 -9.14 -7.04
N CYS A 2 5.70 -7.81 -7.05
CA CYS A 2 6.34 -7.01 -5.98
C CYS A 2 5.33 -6.06 -5.34
N ILE A 3 5.39 -5.98 -4.02
CA ILE A 3 4.72 -4.98 -3.18
C ILE A 3 5.86 -4.06 -2.71
N ARG A 4 5.74 -2.74 -2.82
CA ARG A 4 6.89 -1.82 -2.71
C ARG A 4 6.83 -0.96 -1.46
N ASP A 5 8.01 -0.74 -0.86
CA ASP A 5 8.35 0.47 -0.11
C ASP A 5 9.75 0.97 -0.54
N ARG A 6 10.18 2.21 -0.20
CA ARG A 6 11.44 2.86 -0.68
C ARG A 6 12.41 3.19 0.47
N LEU A 7 13.72 3.18 0.17
CA LEU A 7 14.93 3.38 1.01
C LEU A 7 14.98 2.48 2.28
N GLN A 8 15.93 1.53 2.29
CA GLN A 8 15.95 0.36 3.20
C GLN A 8 14.60 -0.37 3.22
N THR A 9 14.37 -1.16 2.18
CA THR A 9 13.08 -1.81 1.92
C THR A 9 13.21 -3.28 2.26
N ASP A 10 12.22 -3.80 2.96
CA ASP A 10 12.03 -5.23 3.08
C ASP A 10 11.60 -5.84 1.74
N GLN A 11 11.69 -7.16 1.68
CA GLN A 11 11.27 -7.94 0.54
C GLN A 11 9.78 -8.27 0.64
N ASP A 12 8.94 -7.55 -0.12
CA ASP A 12 7.55 -7.97 -0.32
C ASP A 12 7.35 -8.46 -1.76
N ASN A 13 7.18 -9.78 -1.92
CA ASN A 13 7.00 -10.40 -3.22
C ASN A 13 6.15 -11.67 -3.15
N ALA A 14 5.56 -12.03 -4.29
CA ALA A 14 4.76 -13.23 -4.46
C ALA A 14 4.99 -13.85 -5.83
N ILE A 15 4.73 -15.15 -5.96
CA ILE A 15 4.74 -15.89 -7.22
C ILE A 15 3.32 -16.34 -7.54
N ILE A 16 2.96 -16.19 -8.82
CA ILE A 16 1.76 -16.74 -9.44
C ILE A 16 2.25 -17.69 -10.53
N PHE A 17 1.71 -18.91 -10.55
CA PHE A 17 1.96 -19.89 -11.61
C PHE A 17 0.66 -20.47 -12.16
N GLU A 18 0.70 -21.08 -13.34
CA GLU A 18 -0.53 -21.42 -14.07
C GLU A 18 -1.22 -22.67 -13.52
N GLN A 19 -0.49 -23.78 -13.38
CA GLN A 19 -1.05 -25.09 -13.03
C GLN A 19 -0.52 -25.58 -11.68
N GLU A 20 -1.38 -26.20 -10.87
CA GLU A 20 -1.00 -26.78 -9.57
C GLU A 20 -0.07 -27.99 -9.73
N THR A 21 -0.30 -28.81 -10.76
CA THR A 21 0.56 -29.93 -11.11
C THR A 21 1.10 -29.82 -12.53
N ASP A 22 2.30 -30.33 -12.78
CA ASP A 22 2.84 -30.46 -14.14
C ASP A 22 2.20 -31.63 -14.92
N SER A 23 2.61 -31.82 -16.17
CA SER A 23 2.15 -32.91 -17.05
C SER A 23 2.50 -34.32 -16.54
N HIS A 24 3.35 -34.42 -15.52
CA HIS A 24 3.77 -35.68 -14.88
C HIS A 24 3.15 -35.87 -13.49
N GLY A 25 2.30 -34.94 -13.04
CA GLY A 25 1.62 -34.98 -11.74
C GLY A 25 2.46 -34.47 -10.57
N HIS A 26 3.62 -33.83 -10.82
CA HIS A 26 4.39 -33.21 -9.75
C HIS A 26 3.78 -31.90 -9.30
N ASP A 27 3.86 -31.61 -7.99
CA ASP A 27 3.46 -30.34 -7.41
C ASP A 27 4.37 -29.19 -7.89
N ASN A 28 3.82 -28.27 -8.67
CA ASN A 28 4.54 -27.10 -9.17
C ASN A 28 4.90 -26.13 -8.04
N GLN A 29 4.12 -26.10 -6.95
CA GLN A 29 4.39 -25.20 -5.82
C GLN A 29 5.77 -25.48 -5.22
N SER A 30 6.13 -26.75 -5.06
CA SER A 30 7.45 -27.17 -4.55
C SER A 30 8.63 -26.65 -5.38
N TYR A 31 8.49 -26.62 -6.71
CA TYR A 31 9.48 -26.03 -7.60
C TYR A 31 9.58 -24.51 -7.39
N PHE A 32 8.46 -23.80 -7.44
CA PHE A 32 8.44 -22.35 -7.31
C PHE A 32 8.87 -21.87 -5.92
N LEU A 33 8.58 -22.62 -4.86
CA LEU A 33 9.09 -22.35 -3.51
C LEU A 33 10.61 -22.48 -3.44
N SER A 34 11.17 -23.50 -4.10
CA SER A 34 12.62 -23.68 -4.17
C SER A 34 13.30 -22.55 -4.92
N LEU A 35 12.68 -22.07 -6.01
CA LEU A 35 13.12 -20.90 -6.75
C LEU A 35 13.03 -19.62 -5.90
N ALA A 36 11.88 -19.38 -5.26
CA ALA A 36 11.65 -18.22 -4.41
C ALA A 36 12.69 -18.12 -3.29
N LYS A 37 12.97 -19.23 -2.59
CA LYS A 37 14.02 -19.28 -1.56
C LYS A 37 15.39 -18.86 -2.09
N LYS A 38 15.75 -19.22 -3.33
CA LYS A 38 17.01 -18.77 -3.96
C LYS A 38 16.98 -17.27 -4.25
N ILE A 39 15.87 -16.77 -4.79
CA ILE A 39 15.68 -15.34 -5.10
C ILE A 39 15.73 -14.50 -3.81
N ASN A 40 14.95 -14.85 -2.79
CA ASN A 40 14.89 -14.10 -1.54
C ASN A 40 16.25 -14.07 -0.82
N LYS A 41 17.00 -15.20 -0.84
CA LYS A 41 18.39 -15.23 -0.35
C LYS A 41 19.33 -14.34 -1.16
N GLY A 42 19.15 -14.28 -2.48
CA GLY A 42 19.92 -13.39 -3.35
C GLY A 42 19.66 -11.91 -3.04
N LEU A 43 18.38 -11.55 -2.86
CA LEU A 43 17.95 -10.20 -2.46
C LEU A 43 18.56 -9.79 -1.11
N LEU A 44 18.60 -10.72 -0.14
CA LEU A 44 19.27 -10.48 1.15
C LEU A 44 20.76 -10.14 0.96
N LYS A 45 21.48 -10.91 0.13
CA LYS A 45 22.91 -10.68 -0.12
C LYS A 45 23.21 -9.31 -0.72
N ILE A 46 22.28 -8.73 -1.47
CA ILE A 46 22.44 -7.40 -2.09
C ILE A 46 21.82 -6.26 -1.26
N GLY A 47 21.36 -6.54 -0.03
CA GLY A 47 20.95 -5.52 0.93
C GLY A 47 19.44 -5.31 1.10
N TYR A 48 18.59 -6.23 0.61
CA TYR A 48 17.15 -6.21 0.91
C TYR A 48 16.85 -7.16 2.07
N GLU A 49 16.52 -6.60 3.23
CA GLU A 49 16.19 -7.39 4.42
C GLU A 49 14.93 -8.23 4.22
N TYR A 50 14.85 -9.36 4.94
CA TYR A 50 13.62 -10.16 4.93
C TYR A 50 12.46 -9.39 5.54
N CYS A 51 11.26 -9.57 4.96
CA CYS A 51 10.06 -8.97 5.51
C CYS A 51 9.69 -9.64 6.84
N PRO A 52 9.59 -8.88 7.95
CA PRO A 52 9.23 -9.43 9.26
C PRO A 52 7.78 -9.92 9.31
N ALA A 53 6.93 -9.49 8.38
CA ALA A 53 5.56 -9.98 8.21
C ALA A 53 5.46 -11.22 7.29
N GLU A 54 6.59 -11.79 6.89
CA GLU A 54 6.68 -12.98 6.02
C GLU A 54 5.95 -12.83 4.67
N MET A 55 5.88 -11.62 4.12
CA MET A 55 5.23 -11.29 2.84
C MET A 55 6.12 -11.59 1.61
N MET A 56 6.81 -12.73 1.64
CA MET A 56 7.78 -13.15 0.62
C MET A 56 7.31 -14.39 -0.13
N ALA A 57 7.70 -14.53 -1.40
CA ALA A 57 7.35 -15.67 -2.25
C ALA A 57 7.92 -17.00 -1.72
N SER A 58 8.91 -16.98 -0.83
CA SER A 58 9.40 -18.17 -0.14
C SER A 58 8.41 -18.73 0.89
N ASN A 59 7.36 -17.97 1.23
CA ASN A 59 6.24 -18.41 2.05
C ASN A 59 5.20 -19.12 1.15
N PRO A 60 4.81 -20.39 1.45
CA PRO A 60 3.79 -21.11 0.70
C PRO A 60 2.47 -20.36 0.52
N LYS A 61 2.12 -19.47 1.45
CA LYS A 61 0.92 -18.62 1.34
C LYS A 61 0.97 -17.67 0.14
N TRP A 62 2.16 -17.27 -0.32
CA TRP A 62 2.36 -16.27 -1.37
C TRP A 62 3.02 -16.84 -2.63
N CYS A 63 3.07 -18.17 -2.73
CA CYS A 63 3.55 -18.90 -3.89
C CYS A 63 2.44 -19.85 -4.30
N LEU A 64 1.50 -19.37 -5.11
CA LEU A 64 0.26 -20.07 -5.40
C LEU A 64 -0.03 -20.11 -6.89
N SER A 65 -0.86 -21.05 -7.31
CA SER A 65 -1.40 -21.06 -8.67
C SER A 65 -2.37 -19.89 -8.88
N ILE A 66 -2.65 -19.54 -10.13
CA ILE A 66 -3.66 -18.53 -10.46
C ILE A 66 -5.05 -18.91 -9.92
N SER A 67 -5.44 -20.18 -9.97
CA SER A 67 -6.71 -20.68 -9.41
C SER A 67 -6.80 -20.42 -7.90
N GLN A 68 -5.73 -20.72 -7.15
CA GLN A 68 -5.65 -20.50 -5.71
C GLN A 68 -5.67 -18.99 -5.37
N TRP A 69 -4.93 -18.17 -6.11
CA TRP A 69 -4.97 -16.71 -5.95
C TRP A 69 -6.38 -16.14 -6.18
N GLU A 70 -7.07 -16.58 -7.23
CA GLU A 70 -8.44 -16.17 -7.49
C GLU A 70 -9.39 -16.58 -6.36
N GLN A 71 -9.23 -17.78 -5.80
CA GLN A 71 -10.02 -18.24 -4.65
C GLN A 71 -9.80 -17.33 -3.43
N HIS A 72 -8.55 -16.99 -3.11
CA HIS A 72 -8.23 -16.09 -2.02
C HIS A 72 -8.83 -14.70 -2.23
N VAL A 73 -8.68 -14.11 -3.42
CA VAL A 73 -9.27 -12.81 -3.77
C VAL A 73 -10.79 -12.85 -3.58
N ARG A 74 -11.46 -13.90 -4.07
CA ARG A 74 -12.90 -14.05 -3.92
C ARG A 74 -13.30 -14.10 -2.45
N GLN A 75 -12.58 -14.88 -1.63
CA GLN A 75 -12.83 -15.00 -0.20
C GLN A 75 -12.61 -13.69 0.54
N TRP A 76 -11.51 -12.99 0.27
CA TRP A 76 -11.18 -11.72 0.93
C TRP A 76 -12.25 -10.66 0.68
N ILE A 77 -12.81 -10.64 -0.54
CA ILE A 77 -13.85 -9.68 -0.92
C ILE A 77 -15.23 -10.09 -0.41
N SER A 78 -15.58 -11.38 -0.48
CA SER A 78 -16.93 -11.85 -0.15
C SER A 78 -17.20 -11.98 1.35
N SER A 79 -16.17 -12.22 2.15
CA SER A 79 -16.27 -12.35 3.61
C SER A 79 -15.16 -11.56 4.31
N PRO A 80 -15.22 -10.22 4.28
CA PRO A 80 -14.14 -9.38 4.81
C PRO A 80 -14.09 -9.39 6.33
N GLY A 81 -13.08 -10.04 6.90
CA GLY A 81 -12.60 -9.77 8.25
C GLY A 81 -11.49 -8.73 8.27
N LYS A 82 -10.99 -8.40 9.47
CA LYS A 82 -9.91 -7.41 9.63
C LYS A 82 -8.64 -7.80 8.87
N ASN A 83 -8.30 -9.09 8.87
CA ASN A 83 -7.12 -9.61 8.20
C ASN A 83 -7.30 -9.60 6.68
N GLU A 84 -8.48 -9.94 6.19
CA GLU A 84 -8.82 -9.98 4.77
C GLU A 84 -8.79 -8.57 4.14
N ILE A 85 -9.26 -7.56 4.87
CA ILE A 85 -9.16 -6.14 4.48
C ILE A 85 -7.69 -5.72 4.37
N LEU A 86 -6.87 -6.08 5.35
CA LEU A 86 -5.43 -5.78 5.35
C LEU A 86 -4.72 -6.49 4.19
N LEU A 87 -4.97 -7.78 3.99
CA LEU A 87 -4.37 -8.54 2.89
C LEU A 87 -4.80 -7.99 1.53
N SER A 88 -6.06 -7.59 1.38
CA SER A 88 -6.55 -6.96 0.16
C SER A 88 -5.88 -5.62 -0.13
N SER A 89 -5.66 -4.78 0.89
CA SER A 89 -4.98 -3.48 0.68
C SER A 89 -3.51 -3.65 0.25
N ILE A 90 -2.88 -4.74 0.67
CA ILE A 90 -1.51 -5.11 0.28
C ILE A 90 -1.50 -5.73 -1.12
N PHE A 91 -2.29 -6.78 -1.33
CA PHE A 91 -2.24 -7.58 -2.53
C PHE A 91 -2.91 -6.91 -3.73
N PHE A 92 -3.96 -6.10 -3.55
CA PHE A 92 -4.58 -5.43 -4.71
C PHE A 92 -3.72 -4.27 -5.25
N ASP A 93 -2.63 -3.94 -4.55
CA ASP A 93 -1.61 -2.99 -5.01
C ASP A 93 -0.41 -3.67 -5.67
N PHE A 94 -0.59 -4.88 -6.19
CA PHE A 94 0.49 -5.63 -6.80
C PHE A 94 0.96 -5.05 -8.14
N SER A 95 2.24 -5.25 -8.46
CA SER A 95 2.80 -4.97 -9.79
C SER A 95 3.55 -6.18 -10.36
N PRO A 96 3.34 -6.54 -11.65
CA PRO A 96 4.17 -7.54 -12.32
C PRO A 96 5.61 -7.03 -12.42
N VAL A 97 6.57 -7.92 -12.14
CA VAL A 97 8.01 -7.61 -12.19
C VAL A 97 8.74 -8.48 -13.20
N TYR A 98 8.33 -9.74 -13.31
CA TYR A 98 8.93 -10.72 -14.19
C TYR A 98 7.90 -11.82 -14.48
N GLY A 99 7.99 -12.43 -15.66
CA GLY A 99 7.07 -13.47 -16.13
C GLY A 99 5.99 -12.94 -17.07
N ASP A 100 5.03 -13.81 -17.39
CA ASP A 100 3.88 -13.47 -18.22
C ASP A 100 2.88 -12.60 -17.43
N SER A 101 2.58 -11.40 -17.93
CA SER A 101 1.62 -10.49 -17.30
C SER A 101 0.18 -10.97 -17.42
N ALA A 102 -0.13 -11.91 -18.32
CA ALA A 102 -1.47 -12.45 -18.50
C ALA A 102 -2.04 -13.05 -17.20
N LEU A 103 -1.20 -13.69 -16.37
CA LEU A 103 -1.62 -14.21 -15.07
C LEU A 103 -2.02 -13.09 -14.09
N THR A 104 -1.26 -11.99 -14.07
CA THR A 104 -1.61 -10.82 -13.24
C THR A 104 -2.80 -10.05 -13.79
N ASP A 105 -3.00 -10.04 -15.11
CA ASP A 105 -4.17 -9.43 -15.75
C ASP A 105 -5.44 -10.22 -15.44
N GLN A 106 -5.36 -11.56 -15.50
CA GLN A 106 -6.43 -12.46 -15.08
C GLN A 106 -6.79 -12.28 -13.61
N LEU A 107 -5.79 -12.17 -12.72
CA LEU A 107 -6.05 -11.90 -11.30
C LEU A 107 -6.72 -10.53 -11.09
N THR A 108 -6.26 -9.51 -11.81
CA THR A 108 -6.86 -8.16 -11.80
C THR A 108 -8.32 -8.20 -12.24
N ASP A 109 -8.64 -8.96 -13.29
CA ASP A 109 -10.02 -9.17 -13.75
C ASP A 109 -10.88 -9.83 -12.68
N THR A 110 -10.34 -10.82 -11.97
CA THR A 110 -11.05 -11.48 -10.88
C THR A 110 -11.32 -10.52 -9.72
N ILE A 111 -10.37 -9.67 -9.35
CA ILE A 111 -10.57 -8.62 -8.32
C ILE A 111 -11.76 -7.74 -8.72
N PHE A 112 -11.74 -7.14 -9.91
CA PHE A 112 -12.79 -6.21 -10.34
C PHE A 112 -14.17 -6.88 -10.48
N LYS A 113 -14.25 -8.04 -11.14
CA LYS A 113 -15.51 -8.81 -11.25
C LYS A 113 -16.08 -9.19 -9.88
N THR A 114 -15.24 -9.40 -8.89
CA THR A 114 -15.68 -9.74 -7.53
C THR A 114 -16.12 -8.48 -6.77
N LEU A 115 -15.40 -7.36 -6.90
CA LEU A 115 -15.77 -6.08 -6.31
C LEU A 115 -17.15 -5.60 -6.77
N GLU A 116 -17.47 -5.73 -8.06
CA GLU A 116 -18.80 -5.39 -8.62
C GLU A 116 -19.94 -6.13 -7.91
N LYS A 117 -19.70 -7.38 -7.48
CA LYS A 117 -20.69 -8.20 -6.78
C LYS A 117 -20.79 -7.92 -5.28
N HIS A 118 -19.81 -7.22 -4.71
CA HIS A 118 -19.69 -6.99 -3.27
C HIS A 118 -19.40 -5.51 -2.96
N PRO A 119 -20.33 -4.59 -3.29
CA PRO A 119 -20.09 -3.14 -3.14
C PRO A 119 -19.74 -2.72 -1.71
N VAL A 120 -20.26 -3.43 -0.70
CA VAL A 120 -19.99 -3.20 0.73
C VAL A 120 -18.50 -3.37 1.07
N PHE A 121 -17.77 -4.21 0.33
CA PHE A 121 -16.34 -4.40 0.55
C PHE A 121 -15.54 -3.11 0.37
N THR A 122 -15.92 -2.27 -0.61
CA THR A 122 -15.25 -0.97 -0.82
C THR A 122 -15.44 -0.04 0.38
N THR A 123 -16.61 -0.11 1.03
CA THR A 123 -16.91 0.61 2.28
C THR A 123 -16.00 0.12 3.42
N HIS A 124 -15.77 -1.19 3.52
CA HIS A 124 -14.81 -1.76 4.49
C HIS A 124 -13.36 -1.37 4.21
N LEU A 125 -12.94 -1.37 2.95
CA LEU A 125 -11.61 -0.86 2.56
C LEU A 125 -11.46 0.63 2.89
N ALA A 126 -12.48 1.44 2.61
CA ALA A 126 -12.53 2.86 2.96
C ALA A 126 -12.42 3.06 4.48
N ALA A 127 -13.14 2.25 5.27
CA ALA A 127 -13.03 2.27 6.73
C ALA A 127 -11.60 1.96 7.19
N GLY A 128 -10.95 0.95 6.60
CA GLY A 128 -9.54 0.64 6.85
C GLY A 128 -8.60 1.82 6.54
N ALA A 129 -8.79 2.49 5.39
CA ALA A 129 -7.99 3.66 5.02
C ALA A 129 -8.14 4.84 6.00
N LEU A 130 -9.30 4.96 6.66
CA LEU A 130 -9.56 5.98 7.67
C LEU A 130 -9.07 5.62 9.08
N GLN A 131 -8.66 4.38 9.35
CA GLN A 131 -8.07 4.00 10.64
C GLN A 131 -6.66 4.58 10.85
N SER A 132 -5.99 5.00 9.77
CA SER A 132 -4.71 5.69 9.87
C SER A 132 -4.88 6.97 10.70
N PRO A 133 -4.20 7.10 11.86
CA PRO A 133 -4.42 8.23 12.75
C PRO A 133 -4.03 9.53 12.05
N PRO A 134 -4.81 10.61 12.22
CA PRO A 134 -4.51 11.89 11.59
C PRO A 134 -3.10 12.35 12.01
N PRO A 135 -2.38 13.08 11.13
CA PRO A 135 -1.02 13.53 11.42
C PRO A 135 -0.93 14.58 12.53
N SER A 136 -2.06 15.18 12.91
CA SER A 136 -2.13 16.26 13.90
C SER A 136 -3.10 15.96 15.02
N GLY A 137 -2.75 16.39 16.23
CA GLY A 137 -3.62 16.40 17.39
C GLY A 137 -4.48 17.67 17.42
N PHE A 138 -5.10 17.92 18.57
CA PHE A 138 -5.76 19.19 18.84
C PHE A 138 -4.75 20.35 18.63
N PHE A 139 -5.16 21.44 17.98
CA PHE A 139 -4.33 22.63 17.64
C PHE A 139 -3.27 22.52 16.52
N ARG A 140 -3.35 21.58 15.57
CA ARG A 140 -2.42 21.50 14.41
C ARG A 140 -0.93 21.36 14.81
N THR A 141 -0.68 20.82 16.00
CA THR A 141 0.64 20.37 16.46
C THR A 141 0.96 19.01 15.86
N PHE A 142 2.25 18.73 15.66
CA PHE A 142 2.71 17.42 15.22
C PHE A 142 2.39 16.39 16.31
N LEU A 143 1.86 15.23 15.93
CA LEU A 143 1.79 14.08 16.82
C LEU A 143 3.08 13.27 16.72
N VAL A 144 3.86 13.31 17.79
CA VAL A 144 5.08 12.51 17.95
C VAL A 144 4.79 11.22 18.73
N GLU A 145 5.65 10.22 18.59
CA GLU A 145 5.52 8.97 19.32
C GLU A 145 5.77 9.20 20.82
N GLN A 146 4.88 8.65 21.66
CA GLN A 146 4.89 8.94 23.10
C GLN A 146 5.85 8.05 23.89
N ASN A 147 6.16 6.86 23.37
CA ASN A 147 6.90 5.80 24.05
C ASN A 147 7.81 5.03 23.07
N GLY A 148 8.72 4.21 23.62
CA GLY A 148 9.60 3.34 22.85
C GLY A 148 10.85 4.03 22.30
N LEU A 149 11.59 3.33 21.44
CA LEU A 149 12.87 3.79 20.90
C LEU A 149 12.77 5.07 20.06
N ASN A 150 11.59 5.36 19.50
CA ASN A 150 11.33 6.53 18.64
C ASN A 150 10.54 7.63 19.36
N LYS A 151 10.56 7.65 20.70
CA LYS A 151 9.89 8.68 21.50
C LYS A 151 10.30 10.08 21.02
N ASP A 152 9.34 11.01 21.03
CA ASP A 152 9.49 12.41 20.60
C ASP A 152 9.80 12.61 19.10
N SER A 153 9.85 11.53 18.31
CA SER A 153 10.01 11.58 16.86
C SER A 153 8.67 11.52 16.13
N PHE A 154 8.60 12.15 14.95
CA PHE A 154 7.44 12.11 14.07
C PHE A 154 7.51 10.91 13.11
N ASP A 155 6.53 9.99 13.18
CA ASP A 155 6.42 8.85 12.25
C ASP A 155 5.82 9.31 10.90
N LEU A 156 6.69 9.74 9.99
CA LEU A 156 6.32 10.22 8.66
C LEU A 156 5.51 9.17 7.89
N LYS A 157 5.90 7.89 7.96
CA LYS A 157 5.22 6.81 7.20
C LYS A 157 3.78 6.66 7.69
N ARG A 158 3.59 6.40 8.99
CA ARG A 158 2.27 6.09 9.56
C ARG A 158 1.33 7.29 9.56
N ARG A 159 1.86 8.49 9.83
CA ARG A 159 1.06 9.71 9.99
C ARG A 159 0.71 10.39 8.66
N THR A 160 1.47 10.13 7.59
CA THR A 160 1.29 10.87 6.32
C THR A 160 1.24 10.00 5.07
N LEU A 161 2.30 9.24 4.77
CA LEU A 161 2.41 8.46 3.54
C LEU A 161 1.34 7.36 3.45
N MET A 162 1.08 6.68 4.56
CA MET A 162 0.09 5.61 4.64
C MET A 162 -1.35 6.12 4.40
N PRO A 163 -1.85 7.17 5.11
CA PRO A 163 -3.16 7.75 4.81
C PRO A 163 -3.37 8.13 3.33
N LEU A 164 -2.37 8.76 2.69
CA LEU A 164 -2.46 9.15 1.28
C LEU A 164 -2.41 7.93 0.34
N THR A 165 -1.62 6.93 0.68
CA THR A 165 -1.52 5.70 -0.11
C THR A 165 -2.81 4.89 -0.06
N ASP A 166 -3.37 4.70 1.13
CA ASP A 166 -4.62 3.97 1.32
C ASP A 166 -5.80 4.71 0.71
N ALA A 167 -5.81 6.05 0.80
CA ALA A 167 -6.79 6.88 0.12
C ALA A 167 -6.76 6.69 -1.40
N ALA A 168 -5.58 6.78 -2.02
CA ALA A 168 -5.42 6.56 -3.45
C ALA A 168 -5.85 5.16 -3.87
N ARG A 169 -5.49 4.12 -3.09
CA ARG A 169 -5.86 2.72 -3.35
C ARG A 169 -7.37 2.55 -3.38
N VAL A 170 -8.07 2.97 -2.33
CA VAL A 170 -9.54 2.85 -2.25
C VAL A 170 -10.23 3.58 -3.40
N LEU A 171 -9.81 4.82 -3.68
CA LEU A 171 -10.42 5.63 -4.73
C LEU A 171 -10.20 5.01 -6.12
N THR A 172 -8.98 4.57 -6.42
CA THR A 172 -8.67 3.95 -7.71
C THR A 172 -9.33 2.59 -7.90
N LEU A 173 -9.39 1.75 -6.85
CA LEU A 173 -10.13 0.49 -6.87
C LEU A 173 -11.62 0.72 -7.10
N SER A 174 -12.23 1.71 -6.42
CA SER A 174 -13.66 2.02 -6.59
C SER A 174 -14.03 2.48 -8.01
N GLN A 175 -13.06 3.01 -8.77
CA GLN A 175 -13.24 3.46 -10.14
C GLN A 175 -12.68 2.48 -11.17
N HIS A 176 -12.30 1.27 -10.76
CA HIS A 176 -11.79 0.22 -11.64
C HIS A 176 -10.54 0.66 -12.46
N ILE A 177 -9.71 1.54 -11.89
CA ILE A 177 -8.52 2.05 -12.55
C ILE A 177 -7.42 0.99 -12.50
N ARG A 178 -6.88 0.65 -13.68
CA ARG A 178 -5.90 -0.45 -13.87
C ARG A 178 -4.50 0.08 -14.14
N GLY A 179 -3.49 -0.73 -13.79
CA GLY A 179 -2.10 -0.52 -14.24
C GLY A 179 -1.38 0.69 -13.64
N ILE A 180 -1.95 1.35 -12.63
CA ILE A 180 -1.33 2.50 -11.96
C ILE A 180 -1.14 2.18 -10.48
N ASN A 181 0.10 1.84 -10.10
CA ASN A 181 0.46 1.52 -8.72
C ASN A 181 1.18 2.67 -8.01
N ASN A 182 1.70 3.65 -8.75
CA ASN A 182 2.33 4.81 -8.15
C ASN A 182 1.26 5.73 -7.53
N THR A 183 1.32 5.96 -6.22
CA THR A 183 0.33 6.77 -5.48
C THR A 183 0.14 8.18 -6.05
N ALA A 184 1.21 8.85 -6.47
CA ALA A 184 1.09 10.18 -7.07
C ALA A 184 0.39 10.12 -8.44
N ALA A 185 0.76 9.15 -9.28
CA ALA A 185 0.12 8.93 -10.57
C ALA A 185 -1.37 8.51 -10.43
N ARG A 186 -1.72 7.77 -9.38
CA ARG A 186 -3.12 7.45 -9.04
C ARG A 186 -3.92 8.72 -8.81
N PHE A 187 -3.40 9.64 -8.00
CA PHE A 187 -4.06 10.92 -7.77
C PHE A 187 -4.12 11.79 -9.03
N GLU A 188 -3.07 11.82 -9.85
CA GLU A 188 -3.10 12.52 -11.14
C GLU A 188 -4.20 11.96 -12.06
N LYS A 189 -4.32 10.63 -12.15
CA LYS A 189 -5.39 9.99 -12.91
C LYS A 189 -6.79 10.32 -12.36
N LEU A 190 -6.96 10.31 -11.04
CA LEU A 190 -8.22 10.70 -10.39
C LEU A 190 -8.57 12.17 -10.68
N ALA A 191 -7.57 13.04 -10.74
CA ALA A 191 -7.73 14.46 -11.07
C ALA A 191 -8.24 14.68 -12.50
N ASP A 192 -7.83 13.82 -13.43
CA ASP A 192 -8.32 13.84 -14.82
C ASP A 192 -9.77 13.33 -14.92
N LEU A 193 -10.11 12.30 -14.13
CA LEU A 193 -11.43 11.64 -14.17
C LEU A 193 -12.51 12.39 -13.39
N GLU A 194 -12.15 13.14 -12.35
CA GLU A 194 -13.10 13.83 -11.48
C GLU A 194 -12.74 15.32 -11.30
N PRO A 195 -13.10 16.18 -12.29
CA PRO A 195 -12.75 17.60 -12.28
C PRO A 195 -13.18 18.36 -11.02
N ASN A 196 -14.31 17.96 -10.41
CA ASN A 196 -14.83 18.59 -9.18
C ASN A 196 -13.90 18.42 -7.97
N ASN A 197 -13.07 17.37 -7.94
CA ASN A 197 -12.11 17.10 -6.86
C ASN A 197 -10.65 17.27 -7.32
N LYS A 198 -10.43 17.82 -8.52
CA LYS A 198 -9.12 17.94 -9.17
C LYS A 198 -8.07 18.59 -8.28
N GLU A 199 -8.42 19.69 -7.62
CA GLU A 199 -7.49 20.43 -6.75
C GLU A 199 -7.01 19.56 -5.58
N ILE A 200 -7.92 18.84 -4.91
CA ILE A 200 -7.59 17.94 -3.79
C ILE A 200 -6.66 16.83 -4.27
N TYR A 201 -6.95 16.21 -5.41
CA TYR A 201 -6.12 15.13 -5.95
C TYR A 201 -4.73 15.60 -6.38
N LEU A 202 -4.62 16.73 -7.08
CA LEU A 202 -3.31 17.29 -7.42
C LEU A 202 -2.51 17.68 -6.18
N ALA A 203 -3.18 18.22 -5.15
CA ALA A 203 -2.55 18.48 -3.85
C ALA A 203 -2.04 17.19 -3.19
N CYS A 204 -2.79 16.08 -3.27
CA CYS A 204 -2.37 14.77 -2.76
C CYS A 204 -1.16 14.22 -3.52
N SER A 205 -1.14 14.32 -4.85
CA SER A 205 0.02 13.94 -5.67
C SER A 205 1.27 14.72 -5.26
N TYR A 206 1.14 16.05 -5.13
CA TYR A 206 2.24 16.91 -4.67
C TYR A 206 2.69 16.55 -3.25
N ALA A 207 1.76 16.33 -2.32
CA ALA A 207 2.04 15.95 -0.95
C ALA A 207 2.84 14.65 -0.87
N ILE A 208 2.44 13.60 -1.59
CA ILE A 208 3.21 12.33 -1.66
C ILE A 208 4.63 12.58 -2.14
N LYS A 209 4.83 13.35 -3.23
CA LYS A 209 6.17 13.64 -3.77
C LYS A 209 7.02 14.40 -2.75
N ALA A 210 6.44 15.38 -2.05
CA ALA A 210 7.12 16.14 -1.01
C ALA A 210 7.50 15.27 0.20
N LEU A 211 6.58 14.41 0.67
CA LEU A 211 6.81 13.50 1.79
C LEU A 211 7.88 12.46 1.46
N LEU A 212 7.88 11.90 0.24
CA LEU A 212 8.95 11.01 -0.21
C LEU A 212 10.31 11.72 -0.24
N LYS A 213 10.36 13.00 -0.65
CA LYS A 213 11.59 13.79 -0.58
C LYS A 213 12.06 13.99 0.87
N PHE A 214 11.15 14.24 1.82
CA PHE A 214 11.49 14.29 3.24
C PHE A 214 12.06 12.95 3.73
N ARG A 215 11.35 11.84 3.48
CA ARG A 215 11.79 10.49 3.85
C ARG A 215 13.18 10.19 3.29
N THR A 216 13.40 10.44 2.01
CA THR A 216 14.69 10.19 1.35
C THR A 216 15.81 11.05 1.94
N LYS A 217 15.59 12.35 2.15
CA LYS A 217 16.59 13.23 2.75
C LYS A 217 16.96 12.76 4.16
N GLN A 218 15.96 12.44 4.98
CA GLN A 218 16.16 12.00 6.36
C GLN A 218 16.87 10.65 6.43
N GLY A 219 16.48 9.70 5.57
CA GLY A 219 17.13 8.39 5.48
C GLY A 219 18.59 8.47 5.04
N LEU A 220 18.92 9.34 4.08
CA LEU A 220 20.31 9.56 3.66
C LEU A 220 21.15 10.24 4.75
N LEU A 221 20.57 11.19 5.52
CA LEU A 221 21.28 11.89 6.58
C LEU A 221 21.60 11.00 7.78
N HIS A 222 20.71 10.07 8.12
CA HIS A 222 20.83 9.22 9.32
C HIS A 222 21.19 7.77 8.98
N ASN A 223 21.36 7.44 7.70
CA ASN A 223 21.61 6.08 7.21
C ASN A 223 20.55 5.06 7.66
N ASP A 224 19.28 5.48 7.63
CA ASP A 224 18.13 4.67 8.03
C ASP A 224 16.98 4.77 7.01
N SER A 225 15.79 4.25 7.37
CA SER A 225 14.60 4.28 6.51
C SER A 225 14.00 5.68 6.27
N GLY A 226 14.44 6.70 7.01
CA GLY A 226 13.87 8.05 7.02
C GLY A 226 12.44 8.14 7.55
N ARG A 227 11.96 7.08 8.23
CA ARG A 227 10.58 6.98 8.74
C ARG A 227 10.33 7.92 9.92
N TYR A 228 11.25 7.95 10.88
CA TYR A 228 11.13 8.74 12.09
C TYR A 228 11.96 10.02 11.94
N ILE A 229 11.33 11.16 12.20
CA ILE A 229 11.97 12.46 12.02
C ILE A 229 11.97 13.20 13.35
N ASP A 230 13.16 13.58 13.84
CA ASP A 230 13.27 14.60 14.88
C ASP A 230 12.87 15.96 14.29
N LEU A 231 11.75 16.51 14.76
CA LEU A 231 11.22 17.78 14.27
C LEU A 231 12.11 18.98 14.61
N ASN A 232 12.99 18.87 15.61
CA ASN A 232 13.94 19.92 15.97
C ASN A 232 15.10 20.01 14.97
N SER A 233 15.42 18.91 14.28
CA SER A 233 16.39 18.89 13.18
C SER A 233 15.92 19.64 11.94
N LEU A 234 14.61 19.91 11.81
CA LEU A 234 14.02 20.59 10.66
C LEU A 234 14.04 22.11 10.80
N SER A 235 14.41 22.78 9.72
CA SER A 235 14.25 24.24 9.60
C SER A 235 12.79 24.66 9.75
N LYS A 236 12.55 25.93 10.09
CA LYS A 236 11.18 26.47 10.19
C LYS A 236 10.40 26.31 8.89
N GLU A 237 11.08 26.49 7.76
CA GLU A 237 10.48 26.32 6.43
C GLU A 237 10.10 24.85 6.15
N GLU A 238 10.99 23.91 6.47
CA GLU A 238 10.72 22.47 6.35
C GLU A 238 9.54 22.03 7.22
N ARG A 239 9.46 22.51 8.46
CA ARG A 239 8.32 22.24 9.34
C ARG A 239 7.02 22.78 8.77
N VAL A 240 7.03 23.98 8.19
CA VAL A 240 5.85 24.57 7.52
C VAL A 240 5.47 23.75 6.29
N LYS A 241 6.43 23.36 5.45
CA LYS A 241 6.20 22.52 4.27
C LYS A 241 5.61 21.16 4.64
N LEU A 242 6.14 20.51 5.67
CA LEU A 242 5.61 19.25 6.17
C LEU A 242 4.20 19.42 6.74
N LYS A 243 3.94 20.44 7.58
CA LYS A 243 2.60 20.70 8.12
C LYS A 243 1.55 21.00 7.05
N ARG A 244 1.93 21.60 5.92
CA ARG A 244 0.99 21.89 4.83
C ARG A 244 0.35 20.63 4.25
N THR A 245 1.03 19.48 4.29
CA THR A 245 0.46 18.22 3.79
C THR A 245 -0.67 17.69 4.67
N PHE A 246 -0.75 18.12 5.94
CA PHE A 246 -1.76 17.62 6.89
C PHE A 246 -3.17 18.07 6.52
N LYS A 247 -3.30 19.29 5.99
CA LYS A 247 -4.57 19.78 5.47
C LYS A 247 -5.06 18.89 4.32
N THR A 248 -4.18 18.60 3.37
CA THR A 248 -4.48 17.72 2.23
C THR A 248 -4.88 16.31 2.67
N ILE A 249 -4.17 15.73 3.65
CA ILE A 249 -4.52 14.42 4.23
C ILE A 249 -5.92 14.46 4.85
N LYS A 250 -6.24 15.51 5.61
CA LYS A 250 -7.56 15.66 6.21
C LYS A 250 -8.66 15.78 5.16
N GLU A 251 -8.47 16.62 4.14
CA GLU A 251 -9.45 16.83 3.07
C GLU A 251 -9.73 15.55 2.28
N ILE A 252 -8.71 14.75 1.97
CA ILE A 252 -8.92 13.47 1.26
C ILE A 252 -9.60 12.43 2.15
N GLN A 253 -9.30 12.40 3.45
CA GLN A 253 -9.99 11.52 4.40
C GLN A 253 -11.47 11.91 4.55
N GLU A 254 -11.79 13.20 4.60
CA GLU A 254 -13.17 13.70 4.62
C GLU A 254 -13.92 13.33 3.32
N LEU A 255 -13.28 13.48 2.16
CA LEU A 255 -13.83 13.05 0.87
C LEU A 255 -14.18 11.55 0.88
N ILE A 256 -13.27 10.70 1.35
CA ILE A 256 -13.49 9.25 1.45
C ILE A 256 -14.63 8.93 2.43
N ASN A 257 -14.64 9.57 3.60
CA ASN A 257 -15.68 9.35 4.61
C ASN A 257 -17.09 9.65 4.05
N ILE A 258 -17.24 10.77 3.33
CA ILE A 258 -18.50 11.16 2.70
C ILE A 258 -18.85 10.21 1.55
N ARG A 259 -17.90 9.95 0.65
CA ARG A 259 -18.12 9.14 -0.57
C ARG A 259 -18.57 7.73 -0.26
N PHE A 260 -17.91 7.08 0.69
CA PHE A 260 -18.18 5.69 1.05
C PHE A 260 -19.09 5.57 2.26
N LYS A 261 -19.61 6.67 2.82
CA LYS A 261 -20.51 6.67 3.98
C LYS A 261 -19.98 5.83 5.16
N VAL A 262 -18.67 5.90 5.42
CA VAL A 262 -18.00 5.03 6.41
C VAL A 262 -18.62 5.16 7.80
N SER A 263 -19.13 6.34 8.16
CA SER A 263 -19.83 6.56 9.43
C SER A 263 -21.09 5.72 9.63
N GLN A 264 -21.59 5.03 8.59
CA GLN A 264 -22.74 4.11 8.68
C GLN A 264 -22.32 2.65 8.94
N LEU A 265 -21.02 2.35 8.93
CA LEU A 265 -20.44 1.04 9.30
C LEU A 265 -20.06 0.93 10.78
N LEU A 266 -19.92 2.07 11.47
CA LEU A 266 -19.54 2.20 12.88
C LEU A 266 -20.78 2.27 13.76
#